data_AF-A0A6N3DBF7-F1
#
_entry.id   AF-A0A6N3DBF7-F1
#
_cell.length_a   1.000
_cell.length_b   1.000
_cell.length_c   1.000
_cell.angle_alpha   90.00
_cell.angle_beta   90.00
_cell.angle_gamma   90.00
#
_symmetry.space_group_name_H-M   'P 1'
#
loop_
_entity.id
_entity.type
_entity.pdbx_description
1 polymer ?
#
loop_
_entity_poly.entity_id
_entity_poly.type
_entity_poly.pdbx_seq_one_letter_code
_entity_poly.pdbx_strand_id
1 'polypeptide(L)'
;MDIDRYIVVSLEKIIINIDQCYGHRDDDHQETINEHIQLCTKYLKEIFKLKKLDSILKSFNISLGKGLSDEGKEMFNKLFFNTITFHDTGKINPVFQNDKMNNPVMNYLNPPKNLESDHSKLSAYIYLGHYLNKLKELKKVIVKY
;
A
#
# COMPACT_ATOMS: atom_id res chain seq x y z
N MET A 1 16.77 10.84 2.29
CA MET A 1 16.62 9.94 1.12
C MET A 1 15.47 10.45 0.28
N ASP A 2 15.48 10.20 -1.02
CA ASP A 2 14.33 10.50 -1.87
C ASP A 2 13.28 9.37 -1.70
N ILE A 3 12.25 9.63 -0.89
CA ILE A 3 11.17 8.66 -0.61
C ILE A 3 10.23 8.52 -1.82
N ASP A 4 10.08 9.60 -2.62
CA ASP A 4 9.19 9.62 -3.78
C ASP A 4 9.63 8.63 -4.86
N ARG A 5 10.94 8.41 -4.97
CA ARG A 5 11.51 7.35 -5.80
C ARG A 5 10.97 5.94 -5.48
N TYR A 6 10.54 5.71 -4.25
CA TYR A 6 10.10 4.40 -3.78
C TYR A 6 8.58 4.24 -3.74
N ILE A 7 7.81 5.32 -3.59
CA ILE A 7 6.34 5.29 -3.60
C ILE A 7 5.85 5.51 -5.04
N VAL A 8 5.83 4.45 -5.83
CA VAL A 8 5.63 4.51 -7.29
C VAL A 8 4.30 3.91 -7.76
N VAL A 9 3.49 3.41 -6.85
CA VAL A 9 2.23 2.74 -7.18
C VAL A 9 1.07 3.72 -7.12
N SER A 10 0.38 3.87 -8.25
CA SER A 10 -0.93 4.52 -8.32
C SER A 10 -1.99 3.44 -8.25
N LEU A 11 -2.85 3.51 -7.22
CA LEU A 11 -3.90 2.51 -7.00
C LEU A 11 -4.99 2.57 -8.07
N GLU A 12 -5.28 3.75 -8.61
CA GLU A 12 -6.26 3.94 -9.69
C GLU A 12 -5.91 3.14 -10.96
N LYS A 13 -4.62 2.84 -11.17
CA LYS A 13 -4.16 2.01 -12.28
C LYS A 13 -4.36 0.50 -12.04
N ILE A 14 -4.67 0.10 -10.81
CA ILE A 14 -4.70 -1.30 -10.37
C ILE A 14 -6.10 -1.70 -9.89
N ILE A 15 -6.83 -0.76 -9.29
CA ILE A 15 -8.13 -0.97 -8.66
C ILE A 15 -9.14 -0.04 -9.33
N ILE A 16 -10.13 -0.65 -9.99
CA ILE A 16 -11.22 0.05 -10.66
C ILE A 16 -12.13 0.71 -9.61
N ASN A 17 -12.55 1.95 -9.87
CA ASN A 17 -13.48 2.73 -9.04
C ASN A 17 -12.98 2.97 -7.60
N ILE A 18 -11.66 3.00 -7.37
CA ILE A 18 -11.12 3.25 -6.03
C ILE A 18 -11.44 4.66 -5.51
N ASP A 19 -11.65 5.62 -6.42
CA ASP A 19 -12.12 6.97 -6.15
C ASP A 19 -13.52 7.01 -5.52
N GLN A 20 -14.31 5.95 -5.68
CA GLN A 20 -15.62 5.82 -5.03
C GLN A 20 -15.53 5.21 -3.64
N CYS A 21 -14.35 4.80 -3.17
CA CYS A 21 -14.15 4.17 -1.87
C CYS A 21 -13.52 5.15 -0.87
N TYR A 22 -14.05 5.17 0.35
CA TYR A 22 -13.53 6.01 1.43
C TYR A 22 -12.43 5.29 2.21
N GLY A 23 -11.35 6.02 2.49
CA GLY A 23 -10.24 5.57 3.33
C GLY A 23 -10.42 6.00 4.78
N HIS A 24 -11.05 7.15 5.01
CA HIS A 24 -11.28 7.70 6.34
C HIS A 24 -12.61 8.45 6.40
N ARG A 25 -13.22 8.48 7.57
CA ARG A 25 -14.42 9.27 7.85
C ARG A 25 -14.41 9.70 9.31
N ASP A 26 -14.61 11.00 9.50
CA ASP A 26 -15.00 11.61 10.77
C ASP A 26 -16.44 12.13 10.65
N ASP A 27 -16.94 12.82 11.68
CA ASP A 27 -18.33 13.30 11.73
C ASP A 27 -18.65 14.29 10.60
N ASP A 28 -17.69 15.14 10.22
CA ASP A 28 -17.88 16.22 9.24
C ASP A 28 -17.08 16.04 7.93
N HIS A 29 -16.21 15.03 7.84
CA HIS A 29 -15.29 14.88 6.71
C HIS A 29 -15.11 13.43 6.29
N GLN A 30 -14.98 13.22 4.99
CA GLN A 30 -14.72 11.93 4.37
C GLN A 30 -13.53 12.09 3.43
N GLU A 31 -12.58 11.17 3.52
CA GLU A 31 -11.45 11.08 2.62
C GLU A 31 -11.62 9.83 1.77
N THR A 32 -11.41 9.95 0.46
CA THR A 32 -11.20 8.81 -0.41
C THR A 32 -9.94 8.04 0.02
N ILE A 33 -9.84 6.76 -0.38
CA ILE A 33 -8.63 5.97 -0.10
C ILE A 33 -7.38 6.67 -0.65
N ASN A 34 -7.48 7.34 -1.81
CA ASN A 34 -6.35 8.05 -2.41
C ASN A 34 -5.95 9.29 -1.60
N GLU A 35 -6.90 10.12 -1.17
CA GLU A 35 -6.62 11.28 -0.30
C GLU A 35 -5.97 10.84 1.01
N HIS A 36 -6.51 9.78 1.62
CA HIS A 36 -5.96 9.21 2.85
C HIS A 36 -4.49 8.78 2.68
N ILE A 37 -4.18 8.04 1.61
CA ILE A 37 -2.81 7.58 1.33
C ILE A 37 -1.88 8.75 1.03
N GLN A 38 -2.34 9.80 0.35
CA GLN A 38 -1.56 11.01 0.11
C GLN A 38 -1.19 11.69 1.44
N LEU A 39 -2.14 11.79 2.37
CA LEU A 39 -1.92 12.33 3.70
C LEU A 39 -0.94 11.47 4.52
N CYS A 40 -1.12 10.15 4.52
CA CYS A 40 -0.18 9.20 5.13
C CYS A 40 1.23 9.34 4.55
N THR A 41 1.34 9.49 3.23
CA THR A 41 2.62 9.67 2.53
C THR A 41 3.29 10.98 2.91
N LYS A 42 2.54 12.07 3.04
CA LYS A 42 3.04 13.36 3.54
C LYS A 42 3.63 13.19 4.94
N TYR A 43 2.89 12.62 5.89
CA TYR A 43 3.36 12.46 7.26
C TYR A 43 4.51 11.46 7.38
N LEU A 44 4.54 10.40 6.57
CA LEU A 44 5.67 9.48 6.51
C LEU A 44 6.97 10.24 6.17
N LYS A 45 6.94 11.12 5.17
CA LYS A 45 8.10 11.94 4.79
C LYS A 45 8.54 12.88 5.92
N GLU A 46 7.58 13.53 6.58
CA GLU A 46 7.85 14.40 7.73
C GLU A 46 8.50 13.63 8.88
N ILE A 47 7.97 12.44 9.23
CA ILE A 47 8.53 11.57 10.27
C ILE A 47 9.94 11.12 9.91
N PHE A 48 10.17 10.68 8.67
CA PHE A 48 11.50 10.27 8.21
C PHE A 48 12.53 11.40 8.37
N LYS A 49 12.15 12.62 7.99
CA LYS A 49 12.99 13.81 8.13
C LYS A 49 13.25 14.15 9.60
N LEU A 50 12.19 14.27 10.41
CA LEU A 50 12.27 14.69 11.81
C LEU A 50 13.03 13.70 12.68
N LYS A 51 12.82 12.40 12.46
CA LYS A 51 13.43 11.32 13.24
C LYS A 51 14.72 10.77 12.61
N LYS A 52 15.18 11.36 11.49
CA LYS A 52 16.37 10.93 10.73
C LYS A 52 16.36 9.43 10.41
N LEU A 53 15.21 8.89 10.02
CA LEU A 53 15.03 7.45 9.80
C LEU A 53 15.78 6.93 8.56
N ASP A 54 16.32 7.81 7.73
CA ASP A 54 17.19 7.45 6.61
C ASP A 54 18.39 6.58 7.05
N SER A 55 19.00 6.88 8.21
CA SER A 55 20.13 6.10 8.72
C SER A 55 19.68 4.72 9.18
N ILE A 56 18.51 4.62 9.80
CA ILE A 56 17.92 3.35 10.24
C ILE A 56 17.60 2.47 9.04
N LEU A 57 17.00 3.03 7.97
CA LEU A 57 16.74 2.25 6.76
C LEU A 57 18.03 1.79 6.06
N LYS A 58 19.08 2.62 6.07
CA LYS A 58 20.41 2.19 5.61
C LYS A 58 20.92 1.01 6.42
N SER A 59 20.80 1.04 7.75
CA SER A 59 21.18 -0.08 8.62
C SER A 59 20.35 -1.35 8.35
N PHE A 60 19.05 -1.23 8.06
CA PHE A 60 18.24 -2.36 7.60
C PHE A 60 18.73 -2.93 6.27
N ASN A 61 19.04 -2.09 5.29
CA ASN A 61 19.58 -2.54 4.00
C ASN A 61 20.93 -3.26 4.15
N ILE A 62 21.77 -2.85 5.11
CA ILE A 62 23.05 -3.52 5.38
C ILE A 62 22.82 -4.88 6.08
N SER A 63 21.91 -4.93 7.06
CA SER A 63 21.68 -6.12 7.88
C SER A 63 20.79 -7.16 7.21
N LEU A 64 19.61 -6.75 6.73
CA LEU A 64 18.62 -7.62 6.07
C LEU A 64 18.95 -7.83 4.59
N GLY A 65 19.63 -6.86 3.96
CA GLY A 65 20.03 -6.94 2.55
C GLY A 65 21.38 -7.61 2.32
N LYS A 66 21.98 -8.26 3.33
CA LYS A 66 23.24 -8.98 3.16
C LYS A 66 23.07 -10.09 2.12
N GLY A 67 23.82 -9.99 1.02
CA GLY A 67 23.72 -10.93 -0.11
C GLY A 67 22.71 -10.53 -1.19
N LEU A 68 21.96 -9.43 -1.03
CA LEU A 68 21.16 -8.85 -2.11
C LEU A 68 22.04 -8.04 -3.06
N SER A 69 21.76 -8.14 -4.36
CA SER A 69 22.27 -7.18 -5.35
C SER A 69 21.73 -5.78 -5.09
N ASP A 70 22.26 -4.78 -5.78
CA ASP A 70 21.77 -3.41 -5.65
C ASP A 70 20.33 -3.27 -6.17
N GLU A 71 19.94 -4.04 -7.20
CA GLU A 71 18.54 -4.16 -7.63
C GLU A 71 17.67 -4.81 -6.56
N GLY A 72 18.20 -5.80 -5.83
CA GLY A 72 17.52 -6.45 -4.72
C GLY A 72 17.24 -5.48 -3.56
N LYS A 73 18.24 -4.65 -3.20
CA LYS A 73 18.08 -3.60 -2.18
C LYS A 73 17.10 -2.50 -2.64
N GLU A 74 17.15 -2.13 -3.91
CA GLU A 74 16.19 -1.19 -4.49
C GLU A 74 14.76 -1.75 -4.45
N MET A 75 14.58 -3.03 -4.77
CA MET A 75 13.28 -3.71 -4.65
C MET A 75 12.83 -3.82 -3.19
N PHE A 76 13.73 -4.08 -2.24
CA PHE A 76 13.41 -4.05 -0.81
C PHE A 76 12.87 -2.69 -0.38
N ASN A 77 13.52 -1.59 -0.76
CA ASN A 77 13.03 -0.24 -0.45
C ASN A 77 11.66 0.03 -1.08
N LYS A 78 11.43 -0.41 -2.33
CA LYS A 78 10.09 -0.32 -2.97
C LYS A 78 9.05 -1.12 -2.21
N LEU A 79 9.36 -2.35 -1.82
CA LEU A 79 8.46 -3.19 -1.02
C LEU A 79 8.11 -2.49 0.29
N PHE A 80 9.12 -2.02 1.03
CA PHE A 80 8.95 -1.33 2.31
C PHE A 80 8.08 -0.08 2.17
N PHE A 81 8.43 0.84 1.27
CA PHE A 81 7.72 2.12 1.17
C PHE A 81 6.30 1.97 0.64
N ASN A 82 6.04 1.08 -0.32
CA ASN A 82 4.67 0.90 -0.80
C ASN A 82 3.77 0.18 0.21
N THR A 83 4.28 -0.30 1.36
CA THR A 83 3.37 -0.70 2.44
C THR A 83 2.43 0.44 2.82
N ILE A 84 2.89 1.72 2.79
CA ILE A 84 2.03 2.87 3.05
C ILE A 84 0.91 3.01 2.02
N THR A 85 1.18 2.71 0.75
CA THR A 85 0.19 2.77 -0.33
C THR A 85 -0.83 1.64 -0.19
N PHE A 86 -0.42 0.47 0.27
CA PHE A 86 -1.28 -0.71 0.29
C PHE A 86 -1.98 -0.98 1.62
N HIS A 87 -1.53 -0.42 2.74
CA HIS A 87 -1.99 -0.82 4.09
C HIS A 87 -3.51 -0.77 4.26
N ASP A 88 -4.16 0.18 3.58
CA ASP A 88 -5.61 0.40 3.63
C ASP A 88 -6.34 0.10 2.32
N THR A 89 -5.67 -0.51 1.33
CA THR A 89 -6.32 -0.90 0.07
C THR A 89 -7.47 -1.89 0.27
N GLY A 90 -7.42 -2.73 1.30
CA GLY A 90 -8.51 -3.62 1.66
C GLY A 90 -9.76 -2.91 2.18
N LYS A 91 -9.71 -1.60 2.42
CA LYS A 91 -10.91 -0.81 2.74
C LYS A 91 -11.89 -0.78 1.57
N ILE A 92 -11.49 -1.15 0.34
CA ILE A 92 -12.41 -1.36 -0.80
C ILE A 92 -13.44 -2.48 -0.55
N ASN A 93 -13.25 -3.29 0.48
CA ASN A 93 -14.20 -4.33 0.87
C ASN A 93 -15.60 -3.70 1.06
N PRO A 94 -16.63 -4.13 0.30
CA PRO A 94 -17.97 -3.56 0.39
C PRO A 94 -18.56 -3.60 1.81
N VAL A 95 -18.25 -4.64 2.59
CA VAL A 95 -18.70 -4.75 3.99
C VAL A 95 -18.01 -3.70 4.85
N PHE A 96 -16.71 -3.44 4.65
CA PHE A 96 -16.01 -2.37 5.36
C PHE A 96 -16.55 -0.98 4.97
N GLN A 97 -16.77 -0.74 3.68
CA GLN A 97 -17.31 0.52 3.19
C GLN A 97 -18.72 0.81 3.72
N ASN A 98 -19.57 -0.21 3.80
CA ASN A 98 -20.90 -0.09 4.39
C ASN A 98 -20.80 0.15 5.91
N ASP A 99 -20.14 -0.74 6.63
CA ASP A 99 -20.22 -0.80 8.10
C ASP A 99 -19.37 0.27 8.80
N LYS A 100 -18.24 0.66 8.20
CA LYS A 100 -17.27 1.59 8.80
C LYS A 100 -17.27 2.94 8.13
N MET A 101 -17.45 3.00 6.81
CA MET A 101 -17.43 4.27 6.09
C MET A 101 -18.84 4.84 5.82
N ASN A 102 -19.91 4.05 5.93
CA ASN A 102 -21.28 4.43 5.54
C ASN A 102 -21.33 5.00 4.12
N ASN A 103 -20.65 4.33 3.20
CA ASN A 103 -20.55 4.76 1.82
C ASN A 103 -21.83 4.40 1.03
N PRO A 104 -22.64 5.37 0.56
CA PRO A 104 -23.90 5.10 -0.12
C PRO A 104 -23.77 4.33 -1.44
N VAL A 105 -22.60 4.40 -2.10
CA VAL A 105 -22.33 3.67 -3.35
C VAL A 105 -22.46 2.14 -3.14
N MET A 106 -22.21 1.67 -1.91
CA MET A 106 -22.23 0.24 -1.58
C MET A 106 -23.63 -0.31 -1.35
N ASN A 107 -24.64 0.54 -1.18
CA ASN A 107 -26.03 0.13 -0.95
C ASN A 107 -26.61 -0.70 -2.11
N TYR A 108 -25.98 -0.65 -3.28
CA TYR A 108 -26.37 -1.40 -4.48
C TYR A 108 -25.58 -2.70 -4.67
N LEU A 109 -24.61 -2.99 -3.81
CA LEU A 109 -23.81 -4.21 -3.85
C LEU A 109 -24.36 -5.27 -2.89
N ASN A 110 -24.33 -6.53 -3.32
CA ASN A 110 -24.69 -7.69 -2.50
C ASN A 110 -23.43 -8.51 -2.19
N PRO A 111 -22.63 -8.14 -1.18
CA PRO A 111 -21.45 -8.92 -0.82
C PRO A 111 -21.83 -10.32 -0.33
N PRO A 112 -20.92 -11.32 -0.43
CA PRO A 112 -21.14 -12.64 0.14
C PRO A 112 -21.46 -12.56 1.64
N LYS A 113 -22.43 -13.36 2.11
CA LYS A 113 -22.92 -13.31 3.51
C LYS A 113 -21.84 -13.54 4.57
N ASN A 114 -20.75 -14.23 4.23
CA ASN A 114 -19.66 -14.56 5.16
C ASN A 114 -18.41 -13.70 4.92
N LEU A 115 -18.52 -12.59 4.18
CA LEU A 115 -17.39 -11.69 3.96
C LEU A 115 -17.18 -10.83 5.22
N GLU A 116 -16.06 -11.02 5.90
CA GLU A 116 -15.66 -10.20 7.05
C GLU A 116 -15.17 -8.82 6.60
N SER A 117 -15.29 -7.80 7.47
CA SER A 117 -14.80 -6.44 7.22
C SER A 117 -13.30 -6.25 7.47
N ASP A 118 -12.49 -7.32 7.50
CA ASP A 118 -11.07 -7.23 7.84
C ASP A 118 -10.25 -6.67 6.66
N HIS A 119 -10.16 -5.33 6.62
CA HIS A 119 -9.41 -4.62 5.58
C HIS A 119 -7.92 -4.97 5.61
N SER A 120 -7.33 -5.21 6.79
CA SER A 120 -5.89 -5.44 6.93
C SER A 120 -5.46 -6.73 6.22
N LYS A 121 -6.25 -7.80 6.34
CA LYS A 121 -6.03 -9.06 5.62
C LYS A 121 -6.14 -8.85 4.11
N LEU A 122 -7.20 -8.19 3.64
CA LEU A 122 -7.41 -7.95 2.22
C LEU A 122 -6.30 -7.07 1.61
N SER A 123 -5.88 -6.02 2.33
CA SER A 123 -4.73 -5.18 1.97
C SER A 123 -3.47 -6.01 1.75
N ALA A 124 -3.17 -6.94 2.66
CA ALA A 124 -2.01 -7.81 2.56
C ALA A 124 -2.08 -8.72 1.31
N TYR A 125 -3.25 -9.28 1.00
CA TYR A 125 -3.44 -10.09 -0.22
C TYR A 125 -3.24 -9.28 -1.50
N ILE A 126 -3.80 -8.07 -1.57
CA ILE A 126 -3.64 -7.17 -2.73
C ILE A 126 -2.17 -6.80 -2.90
N TYR A 127 -1.49 -6.42 -1.82
CA TYR A 127 -0.06 -6.11 -1.82
C TYR A 127 0.80 -7.28 -2.33
N LEU A 128 0.58 -8.48 -1.79
CA LEU A 128 1.29 -9.68 -2.22
C LEU A 128 1.01 -10.01 -3.69
N GLY A 129 -0.25 -9.92 -4.12
CA GLY A 129 -0.64 -10.16 -5.52
C GLY A 129 0.10 -9.23 -6.49
N HIS A 130 0.22 -7.95 -6.16
CA HIS A 130 0.96 -6.97 -6.96
C HIS A 130 2.47 -7.26 -7.02
N TYR A 131 3.10 -7.50 -5.87
CA TYR A 131 4.56 -7.62 -5.81
C TYR A 131 5.10 -9.00 -6.17
N LEU A 132 4.36 -10.08 -5.91
CA LEU A 132 4.81 -11.42 -6.31
C LEU A 132 4.99 -11.53 -7.84
N ASN A 133 4.15 -10.85 -8.61
CA ASN A 133 4.31 -10.78 -10.07
C ASN A 133 5.59 -10.05 -10.47
N LYS A 134 5.87 -8.88 -9.87
CA LYS A 134 7.10 -8.12 -10.12
C LYS A 134 8.37 -8.87 -9.69
N LEU A 135 8.31 -9.60 -8.57
CA LEU A 135 9.42 -10.40 -8.07
C LEU A 135 9.74 -11.59 -8.99
N LYS A 136 8.72 -12.21 -9.59
CA LYS A 136 8.91 -13.28 -10.59
C LYS A 136 9.65 -12.76 -11.83
N GLU A 137 9.36 -11.55 -12.28
CA GLU A 137 10.05 -10.92 -13.41
C GLU A 137 11.52 -10.62 -13.10
N LEU A 138 11.82 -10.10 -11.92
CA LEU A 138 13.20 -9.87 -11.45
C LEU A 138 14.03 -11.16 -11.47
N LYS A 139 13.48 -12.28 -10.98
CA LYS A 139 14.18 -13.58 -11.02
C LYS A 139 14.51 -14.02 -12.44
N LYS A 140 13.63 -13.77 -13.42
CA LYS A 140 13.89 -14.13 -14.83
C LYS A 140 15.03 -13.34 -15.46
N VAL A 141 15.25 -12.09 -15.02
CA VAL A 141 16.36 -11.26 -15.51
C VAL A 141 17.71 -11.76 -15.00
N ILE A 142 17.75 -12.30 -13.78
CA ILE A 142 18.98 -12.79 -13.14
C ILE A 142 19.40 -14.18 -13.68
N VAL A 143 18.47 -14.97 -14.22
CA VAL A 143 18.72 -16.36 -14.70
C VAL A 143 18.78 -16.45 -16.24
N LYS A 144 19.18 -15.39 -16.93
CA LYS A 144 19.50 -15.49 -18.36
C LYS A 144 20.93 -16.03 -18.52
N TYR A 145 21.04 -17.34 -18.69
CA TYR A 145 22.20 -18.00 -19.30
C TYR A 145 22.19 -17.77 -20.81
#